data_AF-A0A7G3ZY81-F1
#
_entry.id   AF-A0A7G3ZY81-F1
#
_cell.length_a   1.000
_cell.length_b   1.000
_cell.length_c   1.000
_cell.angle_alpha   90.00
_cell.angle_beta   90.00
_cell.angle_gamma   90.00
#
_symmetry.space_group_name_H-M   'P 1'
#
loop_
_entity.id
_entity.type
_entity.pdbx_description
1 polymer ?
#
loop_
_entity_poly.entity_id
_entity_poly.type
_entity_poly.pdbx_seq_one_letter_code
_entity_poly.pdbx_strand_id
1 'polypeptide(L)'
;MSGTKIEMDKGPSMTYPSSEVSDDTLTVEVQERIIDNPGGGDCGFYAFAIGLIDIIQKEHALTGTSKTYDQWKIQSRYHISFQEILGIDLNELYHSRGNYRKELQELLFKLQMSLRTIACNIYKDEPINRIITEAVLKDGRANIEATPIFCKFMELVDFFLGKGDSLAKISQFNELAFSREVQELAIETAQSLVPLITDKSEKEAKRIQNTHVKEALLKDVVVDRKANPDSVILKGVEKIKEKGRWATHYDLKEIADQLHVNLHVVGKVNGRDKPSYPVITLYNESNIHWTTKATIVKKMSKALAKPTKLLEVSSLPGLSSKKIIELETEPKPLKKDTVTKKSPIQDQNFQKTEVGTQKKTQPQVMKRQPQYSIYNQTLFNHSDEIPLTSMSSKEDQKELNRLIHIVHRAVIAYCTYSDGIIFSLFHRHGASGRTRASKFDEQLSLVEDLEQAKNMLMDFLEDSKNGNTHPHSFRTMLLQGLLAANDPHHKKDLKYVSKNYSVLLEEFQEELIPDELVISL
;
A
#
# COMPACT_ATOMS: atom_id res chain seq x y z
N MET A 1 28.73 14.98 -88.94
CA MET A 1 27.27 14.86 -89.22
C MET A 1 26.55 15.46 -88.03
N SER A 2 25.57 16.35 -88.25
CA SER A 2 24.76 17.06 -87.22
C SER A 2 25.56 17.90 -86.19
N GLY A 3 25.18 19.11 -85.78
CA GLY A 3 23.89 19.81 -85.91
C GLY A 3 22.98 19.49 -84.70
N THR A 4 22.49 20.45 -83.90
CA THR A 4 22.52 21.92 -84.03
C THR A 4 22.45 22.64 -82.67
N LYS A 5 22.88 23.91 -82.67
CA LYS A 5 22.83 24.98 -81.65
C LYS A 5 21.39 25.34 -81.18
N ILE A 6 21.31 26.29 -80.22
CA ILE A 6 20.19 27.17 -79.73
C ILE A 6 19.94 26.92 -78.23
N GLU A 7 19.97 27.85 -77.25
CA GLU A 7 19.79 29.31 -77.07
C GLU A 7 18.42 29.76 -76.48
N MET A 8 18.49 30.45 -75.31
CA MET A 8 17.49 31.37 -74.72
C MET A 8 16.17 30.72 -74.20
N ASP A 9 15.32 31.35 -73.38
CA ASP A 9 15.25 32.75 -72.91
C ASP A 9 14.74 32.91 -71.43
N LYS A 10 14.41 34.13 -70.98
CA LYS A 10 14.12 34.50 -69.58
C LYS A 10 12.63 34.62 -69.18
N GLY A 11 12.29 34.03 -68.01
CA GLY A 11 11.22 34.47 -67.10
C GLY A 11 9.76 34.10 -67.49
N PRO A 12 8.75 34.53 -66.71
CA PRO A 12 8.78 35.33 -65.48
C PRO A 12 8.15 34.65 -64.23
N SER A 13 8.17 35.38 -63.11
CA SER A 13 7.25 35.36 -61.94
C SER A 13 6.23 34.22 -61.74
N MET A 14 6.19 33.67 -60.52
CA MET A 14 4.98 33.70 -59.65
C MET A 14 5.37 33.46 -58.17
N THR A 15 4.87 34.31 -57.27
CA THR A 15 4.99 34.13 -55.81
C THR A 15 3.96 33.14 -55.31
N TYR A 16 4.39 32.08 -54.61
CA TYR A 16 3.49 31.29 -53.76
C TYR A 16 3.50 31.86 -52.32
N PRO A 17 2.34 32.07 -51.69
CA PRO A 17 2.26 32.57 -50.32
C PRO A 17 2.74 31.51 -49.33
N SER A 18 3.53 31.92 -48.35
CA SER A 18 3.90 31.09 -47.20
C SER A 18 2.66 30.82 -46.34
N SER A 19 2.19 29.58 -46.33
CA SER A 19 1.22 29.12 -45.35
C SER A 19 1.92 29.05 -43.99
N GLU A 20 1.74 30.08 -43.16
CA GLU A 20 2.12 30.04 -41.74
C GLU A 20 1.28 28.98 -41.04
N VAL A 21 1.84 27.77 -40.93
CA VAL A 21 1.33 26.74 -40.04
C VAL A 21 1.57 27.25 -38.62
N SER A 22 0.53 27.84 -38.02
CA SER A 22 0.52 28.21 -36.61
C SER A 22 0.66 26.95 -35.77
N ASP A 23 1.90 26.62 -35.40
CA ASP A 23 2.23 25.50 -34.52
C ASP A 23 1.74 25.81 -33.10
N ASP A 24 0.47 25.49 -32.87
CA ASP A 24 -0.30 25.83 -31.68
C ASP A 24 0.12 24.93 -30.52
N THR A 25 1.33 25.21 -30.03
CA THR A 25 2.08 24.46 -29.02
C THR A 25 1.32 24.43 -27.70
N LEU A 26 0.45 23.42 -27.60
CA LEU A 26 -0.30 22.99 -26.43
C LEU A 26 0.66 22.65 -25.28
N THR A 27 0.91 23.64 -24.42
CA THR A 27 1.64 23.45 -23.16
C THR A 27 0.79 22.60 -22.22
N VAL A 28 1.13 21.32 -22.12
CA VAL A 28 0.51 20.36 -21.19
C VAL A 28 1.23 20.47 -19.84
N GLU A 29 0.53 20.98 -18.82
CA GLU A 29 1.06 21.04 -17.46
C GLU A 29 0.74 19.72 -16.74
N VAL A 30 1.76 19.03 -16.23
CA VAL A 30 1.64 17.75 -15.52
C VAL A 30 1.92 17.98 -14.04
N GLN A 31 0.92 17.77 -13.18
CA GLN A 31 1.02 18.02 -11.74
C GLN A 31 0.68 16.77 -10.93
N GLU A 32 1.56 16.38 -10.02
CA GLU A 32 1.23 15.36 -9.02
C GLU A 32 0.36 15.96 -7.91
N ARG A 33 -0.73 15.29 -7.55
CA ARG A 33 -1.70 15.74 -6.54
C ARG A 33 -2.06 14.59 -5.60
N ILE A 34 -2.33 14.94 -4.33
CA ILE A 34 -2.90 14.01 -3.35
C ILE A 34 -4.42 14.16 -3.39
N ILE A 35 -5.12 13.09 -3.80
CA ILE A 35 -6.57 13.04 -3.96
C ILE A 35 -7.17 12.30 -2.76
N ASP A 36 -8.14 12.97 -2.15
CA ASP A 36 -8.93 12.50 -1.00
C ASP A 36 -10.08 11.56 -1.46
N ASN A 37 -10.96 11.12 -0.55
CA ASN A 37 -12.12 10.27 -0.89
C ASN A 37 -13.26 10.42 0.14
N PRO A 38 -14.44 9.80 -0.06
CA PRO A 38 -15.59 9.97 0.84
C PRO A 38 -15.42 9.37 2.26
N GLY A 39 -14.30 8.70 2.56
CA GLY A 39 -14.02 8.19 3.89
C GLY A 39 -14.94 7.04 4.31
N GLY A 40 -15.67 7.22 5.41
CA GLY A 40 -16.69 6.28 5.90
C GLY A 40 -16.18 4.91 6.39
N GLY A 41 -14.86 4.73 6.50
CA GLY A 41 -14.22 3.43 6.75
C GLY A 41 -14.05 2.56 5.50
N ASP A 42 -14.39 3.07 4.31
CA ASP A 42 -14.13 2.44 3.01
C ASP A 42 -12.87 3.02 2.33
N CYS A 43 -12.18 3.96 2.99
CA CYS A 43 -11.17 4.86 2.42
C CYS A 43 -10.01 4.17 1.67
N GLY A 44 -9.47 3.06 2.19
CA GLY A 44 -8.37 2.36 1.51
C GLY A 44 -8.79 1.74 0.17
N PHE A 45 -10.02 1.25 0.06
CA PHE A 45 -10.55 0.73 -1.21
C PHE A 45 -10.91 1.88 -2.17
N TYR A 46 -11.42 3.02 -1.67
CA TYR A 46 -11.58 4.22 -2.51
C TYR A 46 -10.24 4.74 -3.04
N ALA A 47 -9.22 4.85 -2.19
CA ALA A 47 -7.90 5.35 -2.58
C ALA A 47 -7.25 4.45 -3.64
N PHE A 48 -7.32 3.13 -3.44
CA PHE A 48 -6.86 2.17 -4.44
C PHE A 48 -7.63 2.29 -5.77
N ALA A 49 -8.96 2.47 -5.72
CA ALA A 49 -9.77 2.69 -6.92
C ALA A 49 -9.39 3.98 -7.67
N ILE A 50 -9.07 5.07 -6.97
CA ILE A 50 -8.59 6.34 -7.57
C ILE A 50 -7.22 6.14 -8.23
N GLY A 51 -6.34 5.33 -7.64
CA GLY A 51 -5.06 4.95 -8.25
C GLY A 51 -5.24 4.14 -9.54
N LEU A 52 -6.19 3.21 -9.57
CA LEU A 52 -6.55 2.47 -10.78
C LEU A 52 -7.14 3.38 -11.87
N ILE A 53 -7.98 4.37 -11.51
CA ILE A 53 -8.52 5.34 -12.48
C ILE A 53 -7.37 6.12 -13.16
N ASP A 54 -6.42 6.63 -12.38
CA ASP A 54 -5.22 7.34 -12.88
C ASP A 54 -4.39 6.46 -13.84
N ILE A 55 -4.14 5.20 -13.50
CA ILE A 55 -3.45 4.23 -14.36
C ILE A 55 -4.25 3.96 -15.65
N ILE A 56 -5.55 3.68 -15.55
CA ILE A 56 -6.40 3.31 -16.68
C ILE A 56 -6.53 4.47 -17.68
N GLN A 57 -6.65 5.71 -17.19
CA GLN A 57 -6.69 6.91 -18.02
C GLN A 57 -5.35 7.16 -18.72
N LYS A 58 -4.21 6.92 -18.04
CA LYS A 58 -2.86 6.99 -18.64
C LYS A 58 -2.65 5.92 -19.72
N GLU A 59 -2.97 4.67 -19.45
CA GLU A 59 -2.89 3.58 -20.43
C GLU A 59 -3.73 3.91 -21.67
N HIS A 60 -5.00 4.29 -21.48
CA HIS A 60 -5.90 4.63 -22.58
C HIS A 60 -5.42 5.85 -23.39
N ALA A 61 -4.86 6.87 -22.73
CA ALA A 61 -4.28 8.04 -23.42
C ALA A 61 -3.05 7.70 -24.28
N LEU A 62 -2.35 6.60 -23.98
CA LEU A 62 -1.17 6.14 -24.73
C LEU A 62 -1.49 5.10 -25.81
N THR A 63 -2.43 4.18 -25.57
CA THR A 63 -2.67 3.02 -26.45
C THR A 63 -4.14 2.81 -26.86
N GLY A 64 -5.06 3.72 -26.53
CA GLY A 64 -6.50 3.59 -26.81
C GLY A 64 -7.17 2.39 -26.12
N THR A 65 -6.48 1.78 -25.15
CA THR A 65 -6.81 0.50 -24.49
C THR A 65 -6.25 0.52 -23.07
N SER A 66 -6.71 -0.36 -22.17
CA SER A 66 -6.13 -0.48 -20.84
C SER A 66 -6.11 -1.92 -20.35
N LYS A 67 -4.91 -2.45 -20.13
CA LYS A 67 -4.66 -3.79 -19.57
C LYS A 67 -5.08 -3.85 -18.11
N THR A 68 -4.86 -2.76 -17.36
CA THR A 68 -5.29 -2.66 -15.95
C THR A 68 -6.81 -2.72 -15.84
N TYR A 69 -7.56 -2.06 -16.74
CA TYR A 69 -9.02 -2.18 -16.79
C TYR A 69 -9.49 -3.59 -17.15
N ASP A 70 -8.91 -4.20 -18.20
CA ASP A 70 -9.30 -5.54 -18.63
C ASP A 70 -9.05 -6.58 -17.52
N GLN A 71 -7.92 -6.50 -16.82
CA GLN A 71 -7.62 -7.35 -15.66
C GLN A 71 -8.62 -7.10 -14.51
N TRP A 72 -8.94 -5.85 -14.18
CA TRP A 72 -9.90 -5.51 -13.12
C TRP A 72 -11.31 -6.03 -13.43
N LYS A 73 -11.75 -5.92 -14.68
CA LYS A 73 -13.02 -6.46 -15.17
C LYS A 73 -13.08 -7.99 -15.06
N ILE A 74 -11.98 -8.69 -15.39
CA ILE A 74 -11.87 -10.15 -15.25
C ILE A 74 -11.94 -10.57 -13.77
N GLN A 75 -11.15 -9.93 -12.90
CA GLN A 75 -10.98 -10.34 -11.51
C GLN A 75 -12.19 -10.02 -10.63
N SER A 76 -12.77 -8.83 -10.78
CA SER A 76 -13.91 -8.40 -9.95
C SER A 76 -15.24 -9.01 -10.38
N ARG A 77 -15.39 -9.36 -11.66
CA ARG A 77 -16.66 -9.73 -12.33
C ARG A 77 -17.78 -8.68 -12.19
N TYR A 78 -17.48 -7.49 -11.69
CA TYR A 78 -18.41 -6.37 -11.59
C TYR A 78 -18.53 -5.68 -12.94
N HIS A 79 -19.75 -5.35 -13.36
CA HIS A 79 -19.97 -4.56 -14.56
C HIS A 79 -19.86 -3.06 -14.24
N ILE A 80 -18.72 -2.48 -14.55
CA ILE A 80 -18.47 -1.04 -14.55
C ILE A 80 -17.97 -0.67 -15.95
N SER A 81 -18.53 0.37 -16.55
CA SER A 81 -18.17 0.75 -17.92
C SER A 81 -16.78 1.37 -17.99
N PHE A 82 -16.02 1.00 -19.01
CA PHE A 82 -14.77 1.67 -19.37
C PHE A 82 -14.98 3.18 -19.55
N GLN A 83 -16.10 3.57 -20.15
CA GLN A 83 -16.46 4.98 -20.37
C GLN A 83 -16.93 5.69 -19.09
N GLU A 84 -17.45 4.96 -18.08
CA GLU A 84 -17.68 5.53 -16.74
C GLU A 84 -16.34 5.89 -16.09
N ILE A 85 -15.32 5.01 -16.19
CA ILE A 85 -13.97 5.23 -15.61
C ILE A 85 -13.20 6.35 -16.34
N LEU A 86 -13.24 6.37 -17.69
CA LEU A 86 -12.62 7.44 -18.48
C LEU A 86 -13.31 8.81 -18.29
N GLY A 87 -14.58 8.82 -17.88
CA GLY A 87 -15.35 10.04 -17.60
C GLY A 87 -15.11 10.68 -16.22
N ILE A 88 -14.28 10.09 -15.36
CA ILE A 88 -13.96 10.63 -14.03
C ILE A 88 -12.87 11.70 -14.15
N ASP A 89 -13.20 12.96 -13.86
CA ASP A 89 -12.18 14.00 -13.75
C ASP A 89 -11.44 13.93 -12.40
N LEU A 90 -10.18 13.51 -12.43
CA LEU A 90 -9.30 13.51 -11.26
C LEU A 90 -9.07 14.93 -10.69
N ASN A 91 -9.20 15.98 -11.52
CA ASN A 91 -9.14 17.37 -11.09
C ASN A 91 -10.40 17.80 -10.32
N GLU A 92 -11.58 17.30 -10.69
CA GLU A 92 -12.81 17.44 -9.90
C GLU A 92 -12.64 16.75 -8.53
N LEU A 93 -12.10 15.52 -8.50
CA LEU A 93 -11.86 14.79 -7.25
C LEU A 93 -10.89 15.52 -6.31
N TYR A 94 -9.80 16.08 -6.87
CA TYR A 94 -8.81 16.83 -6.10
C TYR A 94 -9.41 18.09 -5.45
N HIS A 95 -10.16 18.89 -6.23
CA HIS A 95 -10.73 20.15 -5.73
C HIS A 95 -11.90 19.93 -4.76
N SER A 96 -12.69 18.86 -4.95
CA SER A 96 -13.89 18.60 -4.15
C SER A 96 -13.63 17.95 -2.78
N ARG A 97 -12.39 17.47 -2.51
CA ARG A 97 -11.94 16.97 -1.18
C ARG A 97 -12.95 16.04 -0.50
N GLY A 98 -13.22 14.88 -1.12
CA GLY A 98 -14.19 13.89 -0.63
C GLY A 98 -15.68 14.25 -0.79
N ASN A 99 -16.02 15.52 -0.94
CA ASN A 99 -17.40 16.02 -1.06
C ASN A 99 -17.90 15.96 -2.51
N TYR A 100 -18.03 14.76 -3.05
CA TYR A 100 -18.36 14.54 -4.46
C TYR A 100 -19.85 14.62 -4.76
N ARG A 101 -20.19 15.01 -6.00
CA ARG A 101 -21.55 14.89 -6.52
C ARG A 101 -22.03 13.44 -6.47
N LYS A 102 -23.33 13.26 -6.27
CA LYS A 102 -23.95 11.96 -5.92
C LYS A 102 -23.60 10.86 -6.93
N GLU A 103 -23.62 11.18 -8.21
CA GLU A 103 -23.36 10.23 -9.31
C GLU A 103 -21.91 9.72 -9.27
N LEU A 104 -20.96 10.60 -8.97
CA LEU A 104 -19.54 10.29 -8.82
C LEU A 104 -19.28 9.52 -7.52
N GLN A 105 -19.98 9.85 -6.44
CA GLN A 105 -19.93 9.09 -5.19
C GLN A 105 -20.49 7.67 -5.36
N GLU A 106 -21.59 7.50 -6.10
CA GLU A 106 -22.15 6.18 -6.43
C GLU A 106 -21.22 5.37 -7.35
N LEU A 107 -20.58 6.00 -8.34
CA LEU A 107 -19.58 5.34 -9.19
C LEU A 107 -18.34 4.90 -8.40
N LEU A 108 -17.78 5.77 -7.55
CA LEU A 108 -16.69 5.40 -6.63
C LEU A 108 -17.11 4.29 -5.66
N PHE A 109 -18.37 4.27 -5.22
CA PHE A 109 -18.89 3.19 -4.39
C PHE A 109 -18.93 1.86 -5.14
N LYS A 110 -19.40 1.82 -6.40
CA LYS A 110 -19.31 0.61 -7.26
C LYS A 110 -17.87 0.14 -7.40
N LEU A 111 -16.94 1.06 -7.69
CA LEU A 111 -15.52 0.77 -7.88
C LEU A 111 -14.90 0.15 -6.63
N GLN A 112 -15.08 0.73 -5.44
CA GLN A 112 -14.52 0.15 -4.20
C GLN A 112 -15.19 -1.20 -3.82
N MET A 113 -16.49 -1.38 -4.09
CA MET A 113 -17.16 -2.68 -3.91
C MET A 113 -16.60 -3.78 -4.82
N SER A 114 -16.17 -3.43 -6.03
CA SER A 114 -15.52 -4.38 -6.93
C SER A 114 -14.16 -4.85 -6.39
N LEU A 115 -13.42 -3.97 -5.71
CA LEU A 115 -12.14 -4.29 -5.06
C LEU A 115 -12.34 -5.14 -3.79
N ARG A 116 -13.34 -4.81 -2.96
CA ARG A 116 -13.77 -5.69 -1.84
C ARG A 116 -14.16 -7.09 -2.33
N THR A 117 -14.73 -7.19 -3.53
CA THR A 117 -15.08 -8.48 -4.15
C THR A 117 -13.85 -9.26 -4.59
N ILE A 118 -12.81 -8.60 -5.12
CA ILE A 118 -11.51 -9.25 -5.40
C ILE A 118 -10.90 -9.81 -4.10
N ALA A 119 -10.77 -8.99 -3.05
CA ALA A 119 -10.24 -9.46 -1.76
C ALA A 119 -11.08 -10.60 -1.15
N CYS A 120 -12.40 -10.55 -1.27
CA CYS A 120 -13.30 -11.63 -0.86
C CYS A 120 -13.01 -12.96 -1.58
N ASN A 121 -12.69 -12.92 -2.87
CA ASN A 121 -12.38 -14.12 -3.65
C ASN A 121 -11.01 -14.67 -3.22
N ILE A 122 -9.99 -13.81 -3.09
CA ILE A 122 -8.64 -14.21 -2.64
C ILE A 122 -8.71 -14.89 -1.27
N TYR A 123 -9.41 -14.30 -0.29
CA TYR A 123 -9.53 -14.87 1.06
C TYR A 123 -10.44 -16.11 1.14
N LYS A 124 -11.17 -16.45 0.08
CA LYS A 124 -11.84 -17.76 -0.05
C LYS A 124 -10.93 -18.80 -0.70
N ASP A 125 -10.24 -18.43 -1.79
CA ASP A 125 -9.52 -19.38 -2.64
C ASP A 125 -8.09 -19.67 -2.13
N GLU A 126 -7.35 -18.65 -1.64
CA GLU A 126 -5.99 -18.84 -1.10
C GLU A 126 -5.94 -19.90 0.01
N PRO A 127 -6.80 -19.87 1.04
CA PRO A 127 -6.72 -20.83 2.15
C PRO A 127 -6.87 -22.27 1.66
N ILE A 128 -7.87 -22.52 0.80
CA ILE A 128 -8.13 -23.84 0.23
C ILE A 128 -6.91 -24.32 -0.59
N ASN A 129 -6.37 -23.46 -1.44
CA ASN A 129 -5.19 -23.77 -2.26
C ASN A 129 -3.95 -24.07 -1.41
N ARG A 130 -3.70 -23.29 -0.35
CA ARG A 130 -2.61 -23.52 0.61
C ARG A 130 -2.79 -24.85 1.34
N ILE A 131 -3.97 -25.13 1.89
CA ILE A 131 -4.28 -26.39 2.60
C ILE A 131 -4.05 -27.61 1.71
N ILE A 132 -4.56 -27.59 0.47
CA ILE A 132 -4.39 -28.69 -0.49
C ILE A 132 -2.90 -28.88 -0.83
N THR A 133 -2.16 -27.78 -1.00
CA THR A 133 -0.73 -27.83 -1.38
C THR A 133 0.17 -28.23 -0.22
N GLU A 134 -0.12 -27.79 1.01
CA GLU A 134 0.62 -28.17 2.24
C GLU A 134 0.49 -29.69 2.49
N ALA A 135 -0.71 -30.25 2.30
CA ALA A 135 -0.96 -31.69 2.42
C ALA A 135 -0.18 -32.55 1.40
N VAL A 136 0.20 -31.96 0.24
CA VAL A 136 0.98 -32.63 -0.82
C VAL A 136 2.48 -32.43 -0.63
N LEU A 137 2.94 -31.18 -0.46
CA LEU A 137 4.37 -30.84 -0.45
C LEU A 137 5.06 -31.08 0.89
N LYS A 138 4.38 -30.81 2.02
CA LYS A 138 4.90 -30.94 3.40
C LYS A 138 6.23 -30.22 3.69
N ASP A 139 6.63 -29.28 2.85
CA ASP A 139 7.92 -28.56 2.90
C ASP A 139 7.85 -27.18 3.57
N GLY A 140 6.69 -26.82 4.13
CA GLY A 140 6.44 -25.55 4.79
C GLY A 140 6.20 -24.34 3.86
N ARG A 141 6.42 -24.45 2.54
CA ARG A 141 6.26 -23.30 1.61
C ARG A 141 4.80 -22.91 1.41
N ALA A 142 3.87 -23.85 1.57
CA ALA A 142 2.44 -23.64 1.42
C ALA A 142 1.69 -23.37 2.75
N ASN A 143 2.40 -23.00 3.83
CA ASN A 143 1.82 -22.97 5.17
C ASN A 143 0.56 -22.07 5.26
N ILE A 144 -0.56 -22.65 5.71
CA ILE A 144 -1.82 -21.96 6.00
C ILE A 144 -1.69 -20.90 7.09
N GLU A 145 -0.77 -21.05 8.05
CA GLU A 145 -0.54 -20.09 9.14
C GLU A 145 -0.04 -18.71 8.66
N ALA A 146 0.52 -18.65 7.44
CA ALA A 146 0.96 -17.42 6.80
C ALA A 146 -0.09 -16.84 5.82
N THR A 147 -1.38 -17.16 6.02
CA THR A 147 -2.52 -16.54 5.32
C THR A 147 -3.20 -15.50 6.21
N PRO A 148 -3.83 -14.46 5.63
CA PRO A 148 -4.55 -13.46 6.41
C PRO A 148 -5.76 -14.07 7.13
N ILE A 149 -6.39 -15.11 6.58
CA ILE A 149 -7.56 -15.74 7.21
C ILE A 149 -7.19 -16.47 8.50
N PHE A 150 -6.03 -17.12 8.55
CA PHE A 150 -5.55 -17.78 9.76
C PHE A 150 -5.23 -16.74 10.83
N CYS A 151 -4.53 -15.65 10.49
CA CYS A 151 -4.26 -14.56 11.42
C CYS A 151 -5.54 -13.93 11.97
N LYS A 152 -6.56 -13.71 11.11
CA LYS A 152 -7.87 -13.17 11.51
C LYS A 152 -8.66 -14.11 12.42
N PHE A 153 -8.65 -15.42 12.15
CA PHE A 153 -9.32 -16.39 13.02
C PHE A 153 -8.58 -16.56 14.35
N MET A 154 -7.23 -16.58 14.33
CA MET A 154 -6.38 -16.58 15.52
C MET A 154 -6.62 -15.37 16.42
N GLU A 155 -6.77 -14.17 15.84
CA GLU A 155 -7.08 -12.94 16.58
C GLU A 155 -8.40 -13.02 17.34
N LEU A 156 -9.44 -13.64 16.75
CA LEU A 156 -10.71 -13.89 17.44
C LEU A 156 -10.57 -14.93 18.56
N VAL A 157 -9.79 -15.99 18.36
CA VAL A 157 -9.52 -16.98 19.42
C VAL A 157 -8.72 -16.34 20.55
N ASP A 158 -7.70 -15.52 20.27
CA ASP A 158 -6.95 -14.77 21.28
C ASP A 158 -7.87 -13.81 22.07
N PHE A 159 -8.81 -13.14 21.41
CA PHE A 159 -9.83 -12.31 22.06
C PHE A 159 -10.68 -13.12 23.05
N PHE A 160 -11.21 -14.29 22.65
CA PHE A 160 -12.01 -15.14 23.53
C PHE A 160 -11.17 -15.90 24.59
N LEU A 161 -9.85 -15.96 24.45
CA LEU A 161 -8.90 -16.32 25.53
C LEU A 161 -8.58 -15.15 26.48
N GLY A 162 -9.19 -13.97 26.31
CA GLY A 162 -8.98 -12.79 27.15
C GLY A 162 -7.70 -12.00 26.85
N LYS A 163 -7.17 -12.10 25.62
CA LYS A 163 -5.97 -11.39 25.17
C LYS A 163 -6.31 -10.36 24.08
N GLY A 164 -5.40 -9.42 23.84
CA GLY A 164 -5.49 -8.50 22.71
C GLY A 164 -6.42 -7.31 22.93
N ASP A 165 -7.04 -6.85 21.85
CA ASP A 165 -7.88 -5.65 21.79
C ASP A 165 -9.38 -5.97 21.95
N SER A 166 -10.22 -4.93 22.07
CA SER A 166 -11.67 -5.12 22.08
C SER A 166 -12.22 -5.55 20.71
N LEU A 167 -13.30 -6.34 20.70
CA LEU A 167 -13.97 -6.80 19.48
C LEU A 167 -14.34 -5.65 18.53
N ALA A 168 -14.71 -4.48 19.06
CA ALA A 168 -15.05 -3.27 18.29
C ALA A 168 -13.85 -2.56 17.63
N LYS A 169 -12.62 -2.94 18.00
CA LYS A 169 -11.38 -2.54 17.32
C LYS A 169 -10.90 -3.62 16.36
N ILE A 170 -10.99 -4.89 16.75
CA ILE A 170 -10.74 -6.06 15.88
C ILE A 170 -11.62 -5.97 14.62
N SER A 171 -12.92 -5.74 14.77
CA SER A 171 -13.88 -5.66 13.65
C SER A 171 -13.61 -4.52 12.66
N GLN A 172 -12.78 -3.52 13.00
CA GLN A 172 -12.40 -2.49 12.05
C GLN A 172 -11.57 -3.08 10.90
N PHE A 173 -10.74 -4.08 11.18
CA PHE A 173 -9.80 -4.67 10.21
C PHE A 173 -10.09 -6.13 9.88
N ASN A 174 -10.78 -6.85 10.77
CA ASN A 174 -11.05 -8.27 10.69
C ASN A 174 -12.54 -8.52 10.43
N GLU A 175 -12.88 -8.84 9.18
CA GLU A 175 -14.25 -9.07 8.74
C GLU A 175 -14.94 -10.26 9.41
N LEU A 176 -14.19 -11.26 9.90
CA LEU A 176 -14.76 -12.42 10.59
C LEU A 176 -15.49 -12.03 11.87
N ALA A 177 -15.11 -10.92 12.50
CA ALA A 177 -15.79 -10.37 13.67
C ALA A 177 -17.26 -9.98 13.41
N PHE A 178 -17.68 -9.79 12.15
CA PHE A 178 -19.09 -9.48 11.80
C PHE A 178 -19.95 -10.72 11.55
N SER A 179 -19.39 -11.93 11.56
CA SER A 179 -20.15 -13.18 11.57
C SER A 179 -20.31 -13.66 13.01
N ARG A 180 -21.55 -13.87 13.43
CA ARG A 180 -21.87 -14.48 14.73
C ARG A 180 -21.40 -15.93 14.77
N GLU A 181 -21.55 -16.63 13.66
CA GLU A 181 -21.23 -18.03 13.47
C GLU A 181 -19.71 -18.28 13.60
N VAL A 182 -18.88 -17.36 13.08
CA VAL A 182 -17.42 -17.40 13.27
C VAL A 182 -17.01 -16.98 14.68
N GLN A 183 -17.72 -16.05 15.33
CA GLN A 183 -17.51 -15.77 16.75
C GLN A 183 -17.83 -17.01 17.61
N GLU A 184 -18.92 -17.72 17.34
CA GLU A 184 -19.30 -18.95 18.05
C GLU A 184 -18.25 -20.05 17.85
N LEU A 185 -17.77 -20.27 16.61
CA LEU A 185 -16.64 -21.19 16.34
C LEU A 185 -15.34 -20.76 17.07
N ALA A 186 -15.04 -19.46 17.13
CA ALA A 186 -13.87 -18.95 17.83
C ALA A 186 -13.99 -19.10 19.37
N ILE A 187 -15.20 -18.97 19.93
CA ILE A 187 -15.51 -19.26 21.34
C ILE A 187 -15.29 -20.74 21.64
N GLU A 188 -15.84 -21.65 20.82
CA GLU A 188 -15.63 -23.10 20.99
C GLU A 188 -14.15 -23.48 20.88
N THR A 189 -13.42 -22.87 19.94
CA THR A 189 -11.98 -23.07 19.76
C THR A 189 -11.18 -22.55 20.96
N ALA A 190 -11.53 -21.39 21.51
CA ALA A 190 -10.90 -20.86 22.72
C ALA A 190 -11.20 -21.73 23.97
N GLN A 191 -12.46 -22.11 24.18
CA GLN A 191 -12.88 -22.93 25.34
C GLN A 191 -12.22 -24.31 25.34
N SER A 192 -12.14 -24.96 24.18
CA SER A 192 -11.45 -26.26 24.03
C SER A 192 -9.92 -26.16 24.15
N LEU A 193 -9.35 -24.98 23.87
CA LEU A 193 -7.92 -24.73 23.99
C LEU A 193 -7.45 -24.42 25.42
N VAL A 194 -8.26 -23.76 26.25
CA VAL A 194 -7.93 -23.43 27.65
C VAL A 194 -7.28 -24.60 28.42
N PRO A 195 -7.90 -25.79 28.55
CA PRO A 195 -7.32 -26.90 29.32
C PRO A 195 -6.04 -27.49 28.71
N LEU A 196 -5.72 -27.19 27.45
CA LEU A 196 -4.50 -27.64 26.77
C LEU A 196 -3.31 -26.70 27.03
N ILE A 197 -3.58 -25.42 27.36
CA ILE A 197 -2.57 -24.38 27.60
C ILE A 197 -2.41 -23.99 29.08
N THR A 198 -3.34 -24.39 29.97
CA THR A 198 -3.17 -24.27 31.42
C THR A 198 -1.88 -24.96 31.89
N ASP A 199 -1.16 -24.33 32.81
CA ASP A 199 0.13 -24.75 33.37
C ASP A 199 1.26 -24.99 32.34
N LYS A 200 1.10 -24.50 31.11
CA LYS A 200 2.13 -24.56 30.07
C LYS A 200 3.03 -23.32 30.06
N SER A 201 4.30 -23.52 29.69
CA SER A 201 5.18 -22.39 29.37
C SER A 201 4.64 -21.60 28.16
N GLU A 202 4.83 -20.27 28.12
CA GLU A 202 4.32 -19.40 27.04
C GLU A 202 4.64 -19.95 25.63
N LYS A 203 5.86 -20.45 25.44
CA LYS A 203 6.32 -21.04 24.17
C LYS A 203 5.59 -22.35 23.81
N GLU A 204 5.28 -23.18 24.81
CA GLU A 204 4.54 -24.42 24.61
C GLU A 204 3.05 -24.13 24.37
N ALA A 205 2.45 -23.24 25.18
CA ALA A 205 1.09 -22.74 25.01
C ALA A 205 0.87 -22.17 23.61
N LYS A 206 1.78 -21.30 23.12
CA LYS A 206 1.70 -20.73 21.77
C LYS A 206 1.83 -21.78 20.66
N ARG A 207 2.64 -22.83 20.85
CA ARG A 207 2.72 -23.95 19.89
C ARG A 207 1.39 -24.74 19.86
N ILE A 208 0.85 -25.09 21.02
CA ILE A 208 -0.42 -25.82 21.16
C ILE A 208 -1.56 -25.00 20.54
N GLN A 209 -1.62 -23.71 20.84
CA GLN A 209 -2.58 -22.77 20.25
C GLN A 209 -2.49 -22.72 18.72
N ASN A 210 -1.30 -22.55 18.14
CA ASN A 210 -1.12 -22.55 16.69
C ASN A 210 -1.66 -23.84 16.05
N THR A 211 -1.33 -25.00 16.61
CA THR A 211 -1.82 -26.30 16.12
C THR A 211 -3.34 -26.44 16.25
N HIS A 212 -3.91 -26.14 17.41
CA HIS A 212 -5.35 -26.29 17.68
C HIS A 212 -6.22 -25.36 16.82
N VAL A 213 -5.80 -24.09 16.66
CA VAL A 213 -6.49 -23.12 15.79
C VAL A 213 -6.32 -23.49 14.31
N LYS A 214 -5.18 -24.06 13.91
CA LYS A 214 -5.00 -24.63 12.56
C LYS A 214 -5.99 -25.76 12.33
N GLU A 215 -6.09 -26.73 13.24
CA GLU A 215 -7.00 -27.88 13.12
C GLU A 215 -8.48 -27.45 13.05
N ALA A 216 -8.90 -26.49 13.87
CA ALA A 216 -10.24 -25.91 13.80
C ALA A 216 -10.53 -25.24 12.44
N LEU A 217 -9.60 -24.42 11.93
CA LEU A 217 -9.75 -23.76 10.63
C LEU A 217 -9.71 -24.76 9.46
N LEU A 218 -8.84 -25.77 9.50
CA LEU A 218 -8.77 -26.83 8.50
C LEU A 218 -10.11 -27.57 8.39
N LYS A 219 -10.70 -27.93 9.54
CA LYS A 219 -11.97 -28.65 9.65
C LYS A 219 -13.17 -27.83 9.14
N ASP A 220 -13.17 -26.51 9.36
CA ASP A 220 -14.24 -25.66 8.84
C ASP A 220 -14.08 -25.38 7.33
N VAL A 221 -12.88 -25.05 6.86
CA VAL A 221 -12.67 -24.53 5.49
C VAL A 221 -12.67 -25.62 4.42
N VAL A 222 -12.23 -26.86 4.72
CA VAL A 222 -12.00 -27.92 3.72
C VAL A 222 -12.69 -29.24 4.08
N VAL A 223 -13.43 -29.80 3.12
CA VAL A 223 -13.96 -31.18 3.16
C VAL A 223 -13.53 -31.92 1.89
N ASP A 224 -13.08 -33.17 2.00
CA ASP A 224 -12.63 -34.02 0.87
C ASP A 224 -11.70 -33.31 -0.15
N ARG A 225 -10.79 -32.47 0.36
CA ARG A 225 -9.85 -31.62 -0.41
C ARG A 225 -10.54 -30.61 -1.35
N LYS A 226 -11.72 -30.12 -0.98
CA LYS A 226 -12.49 -29.07 -1.66
C LYS A 226 -12.95 -28.02 -0.65
N ALA A 227 -13.44 -26.88 -1.13
CA ALA A 227 -14.17 -25.92 -0.31
C ALA A 227 -15.30 -26.64 0.44
N ASN A 228 -15.36 -26.49 1.77
CA ASN A 228 -16.55 -26.91 2.51
C ASN A 228 -17.69 -25.92 2.20
N PRO A 229 -18.81 -26.35 1.58
CA PRO A 229 -19.93 -25.46 1.28
C PRO A 229 -20.57 -24.89 2.55
N ASP A 230 -20.41 -25.58 3.69
CA ASP A 230 -21.00 -25.18 4.95
C ASP A 230 -20.11 -24.32 5.85
N SER A 231 -18.83 -24.17 5.50
CA SER A 231 -17.81 -23.39 6.22
C SER A 231 -18.33 -22.05 6.72
N VAL A 232 -18.30 -21.84 8.05
CA VAL A 232 -18.66 -20.54 8.62
C VAL A 232 -17.58 -19.50 8.37
N ILE A 233 -16.30 -19.88 8.31
CA ILE A 233 -15.19 -18.95 8.02
C ILE A 233 -15.29 -18.43 6.58
N LEU A 234 -15.50 -19.30 5.57
CA LEU A 234 -15.65 -18.87 4.17
C LEU A 234 -16.91 -18.02 3.97
N LYS A 235 -18.01 -18.30 4.70
CA LYS A 235 -19.20 -17.42 4.72
C LYS A 235 -18.88 -16.08 5.40
N GLY A 236 -18.13 -16.10 6.50
CA GLY A 236 -17.67 -14.93 7.24
C GLY A 236 -16.76 -14.00 6.44
N VAL A 237 -15.92 -14.53 5.53
CA VAL A 237 -15.11 -13.72 4.61
C VAL A 237 -15.95 -12.73 3.79
N GLU A 238 -17.21 -13.07 3.47
CA GLU A 238 -18.07 -12.18 2.68
C GLU A 238 -18.39 -10.86 3.40
N LYS A 239 -18.24 -10.81 4.73
CA LYS A 239 -18.36 -9.60 5.54
C LYS A 239 -17.35 -8.52 5.17
N ILE A 240 -16.29 -8.85 4.42
CA ILE A 240 -15.39 -7.85 3.81
C ILE A 240 -16.13 -6.86 2.89
N LYS A 241 -17.33 -7.23 2.40
CA LYS A 241 -18.22 -6.40 1.57
C LYS A 241 -19.11 -5.46 2.40
N GLU A 242 -19.14 -5.54 3.72
CA GLU A 242 -19.91 -4.63 4.57
C GLU A 242 -19.21 -3.26 4.71
N LYS A 243 -20.01 -2.19 4.74
CA LYS A 243 -19.51 -0.80 4.83
C LYS A 243 -18.81 -0.59 6.17
N GLY A 244 -17.71 0.15 6.16
CA GLY A 244 -16.99 0.52 7.38
C GLY A 244 -16.04 -0.54 7.92
N ARG A 245 -15.89 -1.71 7.27
CA ARG A 245 -14.71 -2.57 7.46
C ARG A 245 -13.53 -1.95 6.70
N TRP A 246 -12.51 -1.51 7.41
CA TRP A 246 -11.35 -0.78 6.86
C TRP A 246 -10.42 -1.72 6.08
N ALA A 247 -9.80 -1.19 5.03
CA ALA A 247 -8.74 -1.91 4.32
C ALA A 247 -7.44 -1.92 5.14
N THR A 248 -6.87 -3.10 5.34
CA THR A 248 -5.48 -3.27 5.78
C THR A 248 -4.54 -3.13 4.59
N HIS A 249 -3.23 -3.00 4.86
CA HIS A 249 -2.22 -3.07 3.80
C HIS A 249 -2.22 -4.43 3.07
N TYR A 250 -2.57 -5.53 3.75
CA TYR A 250 -2.63 -6.86 3.14
C TYR A 250 -3.74 -6.95 2.08
N ASP A 251 -4.92 -6.39 2.35
CA ASP A 251 -6.03 -6.32 1.39
C ASP A 251 -5.60 -5.64 0.08
N LEU A 252 -4.95 -4.49 0.22
CA LEU A 252 -4.52 -3.67 -0.91
C LEU A 252 -3.35 -4.33 -1.67
N LYS A 253 -2.44 -5.01 -0.97
CA LYS A 253 -1.34 -5.79 -1.59
C LYS A 253 -1.88 -6.95 -2.43
N GLU A 254 -2.77 -7.77 -1.89
CA GLU A 254 -3.29 -8.93 -2.64
C GLU A 254 -4.16 -8.51 -3.82
N ILE A 255 -4.92 -7.41 -3.69
CA ILE A 255 -5.59 -6.77 -4.82
C ILE A 255 -4.57 -6.31 -5.87
N ALA A 256 -3.46 -5.68 -5.47
CA ALA A 256 -2.43 -5.23 -6.40
C ALA A 256 -1.77 -6.39 -7.18
N ASP A 257 -1.45 -7.48 -6.50
CA ASP A 257 -0.91 -8.70 -7.12
C ASP A 257 -1.92 -9.31 -8.12
N GLN A 258 -3.22 -9.38 -7.80
CA GLN A 258 -4.24 -9.87 -8.75
C GLN A 258 -4.52 -8.91 -9.92
N LEU A 259 -4.35 -7.61 -9.72
CA LEU A 259 -4.58 -6.59 -10.76
C LEU A 259 -3.34 -6.28 -11.60
N HIS A 260 -2.20 -6.92 -11.32
CA HIS A 260 -0.93 -6.68 -11.99
C HIS A 260 -0.46 -5.21 -11.90
N VAL A 261 -0.59 -4.61 -10.71
CA VAL A 261 -0.07 -3.28 -10.39
C VAL A 261 0.90 -3.37 -9.22
N ASN A 262 1.88 -2.47 -9.15
CA ASN A 262 2.74 -2.33 -7.98
C ASN A 262 2.05 -1.40 -6.95
N LEU A 263 2.06 -1.77 -5.67
CA LEU A 263 1.52 -0.92 -4.58
C LEU A 263 2.66 -0.31 -3.76
N HIS A 264 2.75 1.02 -3.78
CA HIS A 264 3.59 1.80 -2.86
C HIS A 264 2.73 2.45 -1.79
N VAL A 265 3.13 2.33 -0.53
CA VAL A 265 2.60 3.14 0.57
C VAL A 265 3.72 4.05 1.08
N VAL A 266 3.46 5.37 1.07
CA VAL A 266 4.45 6.36 1.48
C VAL A 266 4.79 6.21 2.96
N GLY A 267 6.09 6.22 3.29
CA GLY A 267 6.57 6.00 4.65
C GLY A 267 6.54 4.55 5.12
N LYS A 268 6.37 3.58 4.20
CA LYS A 268 6.52 2.13 4.46
C LYS A 268 7.64 1.57 3.55
N VAL A 269 8.22 0.44 3.97
CA VAL A 269 9.04 -0.38 3.08
C VAL A 269 8.07 -1.07 2.11
N ASN A 270 8.28 -0.86 0.81
CA ASN A 270 7.48 -1.47 -0.25
C ASN A 270 8.23 -2.67 -0.84
N GLY A 271 7.52 -3.55 -1.55
CA GLY A 271 8.15 -4.66 -2.27
C GLY A 271 8.97 -4.18 -3.47
N ARG A 272 9.84 -5.06 -4.00
CA ARG A 272 10.52 -4.80 -5.27
C ARG A 272 9.47 -4.73 -6.40
N ASP A 273 9.45 -3.62 -7.12
CA ASP A 273 8.54 -3.43 -8.26
C ASP A 273 8.79 -4.46 -9.37
N LYS A 274 7.69 -4.91 -9.98
CA LYS A 274 7.70 -5.63 -11.26
C LYS A 274 7.76 -4.56 -12.36
N PRO A 275 8.83 -4.43 -13.16
CA PRO A 275 9.01 -3.26 -14.05
C PRO A 275 7.98 -3.11 -15.18
N SER A 276 7.22 -4.15 -15.46
CA SER A 276 6.12 -4.15 -16.44
C SER A 276 4.76 -3.76 -15.86
N TYR A 277 4.66 -3.54 -14.54
CA TYR A 277 3.42 -3.21 -13.83
C TYR A 277 3.40 -1.72 -13.49
N PRO A 278 2.28 -1.00 -13.71
CA PRO A 278 2.15 0.40 -13.30
C PRO A 278 2.04 0.52 -11.76
N VAL A 279 2.44 1.68 -11.21
CA VAL A 279 2.54 1.90 -9.75
C VAL A 279 1.35 2.72 -9.23
N ILE A 280 0.66 2.20 -8.21
CA ILE A 280 -0.26 2.97 -7.36
C ILE A 280 0.51 3.43 -6.13
N THR A 281 0.53 4.75 -5.87
CA THR A 281 1.10 5.32 -4.63
C THR A 281 0.00 5.83 -3.71
N LEU A 282 -0.09 5.27 -2.51
CA LEU A 282 -1.04 5.67 -1.47
C LEU A 282 -0.32 6.29 -0.26
N TYR A 283 -1.00 7.19 0.44
CA TYR A 283 -0.61 7.63 1.78
C TYR A 283 -1.50 6.91 2.80
N ASN A 284 -0.89 6.46 3.90
CA ASN A 284 -1.63 6.03 5.08
C ASN A 284 -1.53 7.12 6.15
N GLU A 285 -2.65 7.75 6.47
CA GLU A 285 -2.71 8.88 7.37
C GLU A 285 -3.07 8.38 8.77
N SER A 286 -2.05 8.24 9.62
CA SER A 286 -2.15 7.84 11.04
C SER A 286 -2.92 6.54 11.30
N ASN A 287 -2.86 5.56 10.37
CA ASN A 287 -3.67 4.34 10.36
C ASN A 287 -5.21 4.53 10.35
N ILE A 288 -5.73 5.76 10.18
CA ILE A 288 -7.17 6.06 10.21
C ILE A 288 -7.76 6.48 8.86
N HIS A 289 -6.92 6.95 7.93
CA HIS A 289 -7.36 7.35 6.59
C HIS A 289 -6.33 6.92 5.53
N TRP A 290 -6.79 6.88 4.28
CA TRP A 290 -5.99 6.55 3.11
C TRP A 290 -6.28 7.55 2.01
N THR A 291 -5.24 8.10 1.37
CA THR A 291 -5.35 9.03 0.23
C THR A 291 -4.40 8.64 -0.90
N THR A 292 -4.59 9.20 -2.09
CA THR A 292 -3.98 8.71 -3.34
C THR A 292 -3.06 9.73 -3.97
N LYS A 293 -1.84 9.36 -4.39
CA LYS A 293 -1.05 10.18 -5.30
C LYS A 293 -1.49 9.88 -6.74
N ALA A 294 -1.92 10.90 -7.47
CA ALA A 294 -2.32 10.79 -8.88
C ALA A 294 -1.71 11.91 -9.72
N THR A 295 -1.68 11.75 -11.04
CA THR A 295 -1.08 12.73 -11.96
C THR A 295 -2.15 13.45 -12.76
N ILE A 296 -2.35 14.73 -12.48
CA ILE A 296 -3.35 15.56 -13.14
C ILE A 296 -2.71 16.27 -14.34
N VAL A 297 -3.28 16.04 -15.52
CA VAL A 297 -2.78 16.54 -16.80
C VAL A 297 -3.65 17.71 -17.26
N LYS A 298 -3.18 18.94 -17.04
CA LYS A 298 -3.90 20.17 -17.36
C LYS A 298 -3.50 20.66 -18.75
N LYS A 299 -4.40 20.52 -19.73
CA LYS A 299 -4.28 21.17 -21.04
C LYS A 299 -4.50 22.68 -20.89
N MET A 300 -3.42 23.46 -20.94
CA MET A 300 -3.52 24.92 -21.05
C MET A 300 -3.76 25.29 -22.52
N SER A 301 -4.98 25.65 -22.87
CA SER A 301 -5.19 26.45 -24.08
C SER A 301 -4.61 27.85 -23.83
N LYS A 302 -3.65 28.29 -24.65
CA LYS A 302 -3.17 29.68 -24.63
C LYS A 302 -4.33 30.58 -25.02
N ALA A 303 -4.95 31.24 -24.04
CA ALA A 303 -5.95 32.26 -24.31
C ALA A 303 -5.29 33.39 -25.10
N LEU A 304 -5.60 33.47 -26.40
CA LEU A 304 -4.97 34.42 -27.32
C LEU A 304 -5.17 35.84 -26.79
N ALA A 305 -4.08 36.46 -26.35
CA ALA A 305 -4.10 37.77 -25.73
C ALA A 305 -4.52 38.83 -26.76
N LYS A 306 -5.82 39.18 -26.77
CA LYS A 306 -6.33 40.25 -27.63
C LYS A 306 -5.56 41.54 -27.35
N PRO A 307 -4.97 42.20 -28.37
CA PRO A 307 -4.21 43.42 -28.14
C PRO A 307 -5.14 44.51 -27.60
N THR A 308 -4.83 45.00 -26.40
CA THR A 308 -5.57 46.08 -25.74
C THR A 308 -5.44 47.36 -26.56
N LYS A 309 -6.51 47.72 -27.28
CA LYS A 309 -6.61 49.07 -27.84
C LYS A 309 -6.82 50.07 -26.70
N LEU A 310 -5.88 51.00 -26.59
CA LEU A 310 -6.04 52.24 -25.83
C LEU A 310 -7.27 53.00 -26.32
N LEU A 311 -8.08 53.49 -25.39
CA LEU A 311 -8.97 54.64 -25.54
C LEU A 311 -9.14 55.30 -24.17
N GLU A 312 -9.25 56.62 -24.13
CA GLU A 312 -9.01 57.42 -22.93
C GLU A 312 -10.26 57.73 -22.08
N VAL A 313 -9.98 58.26 -20.89
CA VAL A 313 -10.85 58.51 -19.74
C VAL A 313 -11.91 59.60 -19.98
N SER A 314 -13.17 59.35 -19.58
CA SER A 314 -14.14 60.27 -18.90
C SER A 314 -15.61 59.81 -19.14
N SER A 315 -16.59 60.03 -18.25
CA SER A 315 -16.60 60.38 -16.81
C SER A 315 -17.96 59.98 -16.16
N LEU A 316 -18.01 59.90 -14.83
CA LEU A 316 -19.18 59.59 -13.97
C LEU A 316 -20.13 60.82 -13.78
N PRO A 317 -21.26 60.76 -13.03
CA PRO A 317 -22.39 59.79 -13.01
C PRO A 317 -23.80 60.46 -12.85
N GLY A 318 -24.92 59.70 -12.80
CA GLY A 318 -26.10 60.12 -11.99
C GLY A 318 -27.54 59.72 -12.42
N LEU A 319 -28.32 59.15 -11.47
CA LEU A 319 -29.78 59.27 -11.18
C LEU A 319 -30.80 59.60 -12.32
N SER A 320 -31.97 58.96 -12.53
CA SER A 320 -33.03 58.54 -11.57
C SER A 320 -34.29 57.90 -12.24
N SER A 321 -34.96 56.98 -11.52
CA SER A 321 -36.42 56.70 -11.44
C SER A 321 -37.42 56.90 -12.62
N LYS A 322 -38.28 55.87 -12.84
CA LYS A 322 -39.76 55.97 -12.73
C LYS A 322 -40.45 54.59 -12.56
N LYS A 323 -41.77 54.57 -12.26
CA LYS A 323 -42.51 53.45 -11.62
C LYS A 323 -44.02 53.46 -11.97
N ILE A 324 -44.59 52.30 -12.32
CA ILE A 324 -46.04 51.93 -12.42
C ILE A 324 -46.06 50.39 -12.14
N ILE A 325 -46.75 49.76 -11.15
CA ILE A 325 -48.19 49.61 -10.81
C ILE A 325 -48.90 48.70 -11.87
N GLU A 326 -49.73 47.68 -11.60
CA GLU A 326 -50.73 47.31 -10.54
C GLU A 326 -50.67 45.76 -10.28
N LEU A 327 -50.83 45.19 -9.05
CA LEU A 327 -52.05 44.63 -8.39
C LEU A 327 -52.89 43.62 -9.23
N GLU A 328 -53.40 42.47 -8.71
CA GLU A 328 -53.41 41.82 -7.37
C GLU A 328 -52.88 40.34 -7.44
N THR A 329 -53.25 39.25 -6.72
CA THR A 329 -54.24 38.88 -5.66
C THR A 329 -53.82 37.58 -4.92
N GLU A 330 -54.49 37.20 -3.82
CA GLU A 330 -54.62 35.80 -3.32
C GLU A 330 -56.09 35.30 -3.48
N PRO A 331 -56.41 34.00 -3.28
CA PRO A 331 -56.79 33.56 -1.92
C PRO A 331 -56.32 32.14 -1.52
N LYS A 332 -56.13 31.94 -0.20
CA LYS A 332 -56.06 30.61 0.46
C LYS A 332 -57.46 30.09 0.81
N PRO A 333 -57.59 28.77 1.07
CA PRO A 333 -58.42 28.32 2.20
C PRO A 333 -57.66 27.39 3.18
N LEU A 334 -58.33 27.00 4.27
CA LEU A 334 -57.70 26.41 5.47
C LEU A 334 -58.52 25.24 6.07
N LYS A 335 -57.84 24.11 6.39
CA LYS A 335 -58.30 23.02 7.31
C LYS A 335 -59.56 22.22 6.81
N LYS A 336 -60.06 21.13 7.44
CA LYS A 336 -59.92 20.59 8.82
C LYS A 336 -60.40 19.10 8.93
N ASP A 337 -60.14 18.47 10.09
CA ASP A 337 -60.84 17.32 10.74
C ASP A 337 -60.78 15.87 10.14
N THR A 338 -60.93 14.71 10.84
CA THR A 338 -60.66 14.21 12.24
C THR A 338 -60.77 12.64 12.31
N VAL A 339 -60.36 11.99 13.43
CA VAL A 339 -60.82 10.67 14.01
C VAL A 339 -59.91 9.40 13.91
N THR A 340 -59.03 9.23 14.92
CA THR A 340 -58.98 8.12 15.92
C THR A 340 -59.05 6.61 15.56
N LYS A 341 -58.01 5.82 15.95
CA LYS A 341 -58.17 4.65 16.89
C LYS A 341 -56.86 4.00 17.44
N LYS A 342 -56.79 3.98 18.79
CA LYS A 342 -56.22 2.98 19.75
C LYS A 342 -54.85 2.27 19.55
N SER A 343 -54.03 2.37 20.60
CA SER A 343 -52.95 1.44 21.00
C SER A 343 -53.48 0.09 21.55
N PRO A 344 -52.59 -0.87 21.90
CA PRO A 344 -52.21 -0.98 23.32
C PRO A 344 -50.67 -1.05 23.56
N ILE A 345 -50.29 -1.10 24.84
CA ILE A 345 -48.92 -1.05 25.38
C ILE A 345 -48.69 -2.25 26.33
N GLN A 346 -47.49 -2.85 26.29
CA GLN A 346 -46.82 -3.63 27.34
C GLN A 346 -45.34 -3.72 26.91
N ASP A 347 -44.31 -3.09 27.50
CA ASP A 347 -44.04 -2.48 28.81
C ASP A 347 -43.34 -3.43 29.82
N GLN A 348 -42.47 -2.85 30.67
CA GLN A 348 -41.47 -3.49 31.56
C GLN A 348 -40.22 -4.09 30.85
N ASN A 349 -38.99 -3.96 31.38
CA ASN A 349 -38.51 -3.14 32.50
C ASN A 349 -37.00 -2.86 32.35
N PHE A 350 -36.56 -1.62 32.59
CA PHE A 350 -35.14 -1.27 32.82
C PHE A 350 -35.04 -0.25 33.95
N GLN A 351 -34.31 -0.58 35.02
CA GLN A 351 -34.08 0.35 36.13
C GLN A 351 -32.98 1.35 35.77
N LYS A 352 -33.30 2.65 35.90
CA LYS A 352 -32.28 3.70 36.03
C LYS A 352 -31.60 3.59 37.39
N THR A 353 -30.29 3.83 37.42
CA THR A 353 -29.63 4.46 38.56
C THR A 353 -28.93 5.73 38.05
N GLU A 354 -29.20 6.87 38.68
CA GLU A 354 -28.62 8.16 38.32
C GLU A 354 -27.49 8.56 39.29
N VAL A 355 -26.94 9.77 39.06
CA VAL A 355 -25.98 10.57 39.87
C VAL A 355 -24.52 10.46 39.44
N GLY A 356 -23.94 11.61 39.05
CA GLY A 356 -22.53 11.72 38.64
C GLY A 356 -22.10 13.06 38.04
N THR A 357 -22.83 14.16 38.20
CA THR A 357 -22.54 15.44 37.53
C THR A 357 -21.32 16.15 38.15
N GLN A 358 -20.22 16.30 37.41
CA GLN A 358 -19.11 17.19 37.78
C GLN A 358 -18.76 18.21 36.69
N LYS A 359 -18.10 19.31 37.11
CA LYS A 359 -17.92 20.53 36.32
C LYS A 359 -16.65 20.54 35.46
N LYS A 360 -16.70 21.37 34.40
CA LYS A 360 -15.57 21.84 33.58
C LYS A 360 -14.24 22.01 34.34
N THR A 361 -13.15 21.61 33.71
CA THR A 361 -11.93 22.45 33.60
C THR A 361 -11.27 22.19 32.24
N GLN A 362 -10.86 23.24 31.53
CA GLN A 362 -10.04 23.11 30.31
C GLN A 362 -8.56 23.34 30.66
N PRO A 363 -7.63 22.50 30.19
CA PRO A 363 -6.23 22.85 30.06
C PRO A 363 -5.97 23.48 28.67
N GLN A 364 -5.61 24.76 28.64
CA GLN A 364 -5.19 25.46 27.43
C GLN A 364 -3.66 25.44 27.34
N VAL A 365 -3.07 24.52 26.55
CA VAL A 365 -1.61 24.40 26.44
C VAL A 365 -1.11 24.46 24.99
N MET A 366 -0.49 25.61 24.69
CA MET A 366 0.57 25.89 23.71
C MET A 366 0.72 25.02 22.44
N LYS A 367 0.54 25.67 21.27
CA LYS A 367 1.13 25.24 20.00
C LYS A 367 2.67 25.25 20.09
N ARG A 368 3.33 24.13 19.75
CA ARG A 368 4.68 24.11 19.14
C ARG A 368 4.81 22.93 18.18
N GLN A 369 4.83 23.21 16.88
CA GLN A 369 5.33 22.27 15.87
C GLN A 369 6.86 22.40 15.80
N PRO A 370 7.63 21.30 15.78
CA PRO A 370 9.02 21.33 15.34
C PRO A 370 9.05 21.46 13.81
N GLN A 371 9.50 22.61 13.30
CA GLN A 371 9.89 22.71 11.89
C GLN A 371 11.28 22.06 11.73
N TYR A 372 11.32 20.84 11.21
CA TYR A 372 12.57 20.26 10.70
C TYR A 372 12.75 20.62 9.22
N SER A 373 13.27 21.82 8.98
CA SER A 373 13.88 22.16 7.69
C SER A 373 15.27 21.53 7.63
N ILE A 374 15.42 20.44 6.88
CA ILE A 374 16.75 19.99 6.46
C ILE A 374 17.13 20.83 5.24
N TYR A 375 18.12 21.69 5.42
CA TYR A 375 18.70 22.47 4.33
C TYR A 375 19.48 21.55 3.39
N ASN A 376 19.29 21.72 2.07
CA ASN A 376 20.32 21.34 1.12
C ASN A 376 21.49 22.31 1.29
N GLN A 377 22.65 21.83 1.74
CA GLN A 377 23.91 22.56 1.61
C GLN A 377 25.02 21.68 1.06
N THR A 378 25.53 22.13 -0.08
CA THR A 378 26.61 21.58 -0.89
C THR A 378 27.96 21.68 -0.21
N LEU A 379 28.69 20.56 -0.12
CA LEU A 379 30.13 20.42 0.12
C LEU A 379 30.54 19.12 -0.63
N PHE A 380 31.54 19.07 -1.51
CA PHE A 380 32.50 20.08 -1.99
C PHE A 380 32.56 20.08 -3.52
N ASN A 381 32.95 21.22 -4.12
CA ASN A 381 33.83 21.21 -5.28
C ASN A 381 35.27 21.25 -4.76
N HIS A 382 36.07 20.23 -5.03
CA HIS A 382 37.51 20.38 -5.20
C HIS A 382 37.98 19.33 -6.19
N SER A 383 38.63 19.78 -7.26
CA SER A 383 39.25 18.92 -8.25
C SER A 383 40.68 18.64 -7.82
N ASP A 384 41.01 17.36 -7.62
CA ASP A 384 42.35 16.83 -7.71
C ASP A 384 42.30 15.62 -8.65
N GLU A 385 43.28 15.50 -9.56
CA GLU A 385 43.29 14.45 -10.57
C GLU A 385 43.77 13.12 -9.95
N ILE A 386 42.86 12.16 -9.79
CA ILE A 386 43.18 10.81 -9.31
C ILE A 386 43.21 9.84 -10.51
N PRO A 387 44.18 8.89 -10.60
CA PRO A 387 44.46 8.18 -11.85
C PRO A 387 43.36 7.23 -12.34
N LEU A 388 43.35 6.99 -13.65
CA LEU A 388 42.44 6.08 -14.33
C LEU A 388 42.83 4.59 -14.14
N THR A 389 42.82 4.11 -12.88
CA THR A 389 43.28 2.76 -12.50
C THR A 389 42.35 2.05 -11.51
N SER A 390 41.16 1.67 -11.96
CA SER A 390 40.55 0.37 -11.62
C SER A 390 39.35 0.11 -12.54
N MET A 391 39.49 -0.80 -13.50
CA MET A 391 38.32 -1.47 -14.06
C MET A 391 38.16 -2.76 -13.28
N SER A 392 37.21 -2.76 -12.34
CA SER A 392 36.79 -3.93 -11.55
C SER A 392 36.74 -5.16 -12.44
N SER A 393 37.40 -6.26 -12.05
CA SER A 393 37.49 -7.41 -12.93
C SER A 393 36.11 -8.04 -13.12
N LYS A 394 35.94 -8.83 -14.18
CA LYS A 394 34.67 -9.51 -14.45
C LYS A 394 34.30 -10.47 -13.30
N GLU A 395 35.32 -10.97 -12.62
CA GLU A 395 35.24 -11.82 -11.44
C GLU A 395 34.84 -11.02 -10.21
N ASP A 396 35.45 -9.84 -9.97
CA ASP A 396 35.08 -8.93 -8.86
C ASP A 396 33.65 -8.43 -9.00
N GLN A 397 33.27 -7.96 -10.19
CA GLN A 397 31.93 -7.50 -10.50
C GLN A 397 30.89 -8.62 -10.32
N LYS A 398 31.25 -9.88 -10.59
CA LYS A 398 30.39 -11.05 -10.34
C LYS A 398 30.25 -11.35 -8.85
N GLU A 399 31.31 -11.19 -8.07
CA GLU A 399 31.28 -11.40 -6.62
C GLU A 399 30.51 -10.28 -5.90
N LEU A 400 30.68 -9.02 -6.31
CA LEU A 400 29.89 -7.88 -5.86
C LEU A 400 28.38 -8.13 -6.06
N ASN A 401 27.99 -8.61 -7.25
CA ASN A 401 26.60 -9.01 -7.54
C ASN A 401 26.13 -10.20 -6.67
N ARG A 402 27.02 -11.12 -6.29
CA ARG A 402 26.72 -12.24 -5.37
C ARG A 402 26.48 -11.74 -3.95
N LEU A 403 27.33 -10.86 -3.41
CA LEU A 403 27.16 -10.25 -2.09
C LEU A 403 25.86 -9.46 -1.99
N ILE A 404 25.57 -8.58 -2.96
CA ILE A 404 24.31 -7.83 -3.03
C ILE A 404 23.10 -8.78 -3.07
N HIS A 405 23.17 -9.88 -3.82
CA HIS A 405 22.08 -10.87 -3.87
C HIS A 405 21.88 -11.61 -2.54
N ILE A 406 22.95 -11.93 -1.80
CA ILE A 406 22.85 -12.57 -0.47
C ILE A 406 22.23 -11.60 0.53
N VAL A 407 22.69 -10.35 0.56
CA VAL A 407 22.18 -9.29 1.44
C VAL A 407 20.70 -9.06 1.20
N HIS A 408 20.28 -8.86 -0.05
CA HIS A 408 18.87 -8.67 -0.41
C HIS A 408 17.98 -9.83 0.04
N ARG A 409 18.46 -11.07 -0.06
CA ARG A 409 17.73 -12.25 0.42
C ARG A 409 17.66 -12.33 1.94
N ALA A 410 18.71 -11.94 2.65
CA ALA A 410 18.68 -11.84 4.11
C ALA A 410 17.73 -10.73 4.58
N VAL A 411 17.66 -9.59 3.88
CA VAL A 411 16.76 -8.47 4.15
C VAL A 411 15.30 -8.90 3.97
N ILE A 412 14.97 -9.53 2.84
CA ILE A 412 13.62 -10.09 2.61
C ILE A 412 13.26 -11.09 3.71
N ALA A 413 14.10 -12.08 3.99
CA ALA A 413 13.82 -13.11 4.98
C ALA A 413 13.62 -12.52 6.39
N TYR A 414 14.45 -11.56 6.79
CA TYR A 414 14.34 -10.86 8.07
C TYR A 414 13.07 -10.00 8.15
N CYS A 415 12.74 -9.25 7.10
CA CYS A 415 11.52 -8.44 7.05
C CYS A 415 10.26 -9.33 7.12
N THR A 416 10.14 -10.34 6.26
CA THR A 416 9.01 -11.30 6.30
C THR A 416 8.88 -11.98 7.65
N TYR A 417 9.98 -12.42 8.28
CA TYR A 417 9.93 -12.97 9.63
C TYR A 417 9.48 -11.94 10.68
N SER A 418 10.02 -10.72 10.61
CA SER A 418 9.73 -9.67 11.58
C SER A 418 8.34 -9.04 11.42
N ASP A 419 7.70 -9.18 10.26
CA ASP A 419 6.29 -8.84 10.04
C ASP A 419 5.34 -9.96 10.49
N GLY A 420 5.82 -11.22 10.52
CA GLY A 420 5.09 -12.36 11.11
C GLY A 420 5.01 -12.37 12.65
N ILE A 421 5.70 -11.45 13.36
CA ILE A 421 5.63 -11.34 14.83
C ILE A 421 4.55 -10.33 15.22
N ILE A 422 3.32 -10.83 15.40
CA ILE A 422 2.14 -10.02 15.73
C ILE A 422 2.16 -9.51 17.19
N PHE A 423 2.80 -10.23 18.13
CA PHE A 423 2.82 -9.85 19.55
C PHE A 423 4.22 -9.89 20.19
N SER A 424 4.69 -8.73 20.64
CA SER A 424 5.41 -8.58 21.92
C SER A 424 5.49 -7.09 22.30
N LEU A 425 4.90 -6.73 23.44
CA LEU A 425 4.96 -5.36 24.00
C LEU A 425 6.38 -4.90 24.37
N PHE A 426 7.37 -5.81 24.36
CA PHE A 426 8.78 -5.52 24.61
C PHE A 426 9.65 -5.51 23.34
N HIS A 427 9.16 -5.97 22.18
CA HIS A 427 9.93 -5.95 20.93
C HIS A 427 9.71 -4.66 20.12
N ARG A 428 10.16 -3.53 20.66
CA ARG A 428 10.27 -2.24 19.94
C ARG A 428 11.29 -2.27 18.76
N HIS A 429 11.91 -3.41 18.52
CA HIS A 429 13.01 -3.62 17.59
C HIS A 429 12.59 -3.98 16.16
N GLY A 430 11.32 -4.39 15.92
CA GLY A 430 10.85 -4.81 14.59
C GLY A 430 10.99 -3.72 13.53
N ALA A 431 10.21 -2.65 13.63
CA ALA A 431 10.20 -1.58 12.62
C ALA A 431 11.58 -0.91 12.44
N SER A 432 12.27 -0.56 13.53
CA SER A 432 13.59 0.10 13.46
C SER A 432 14.69 -0.83 12.93
N GLY A 433 14.62 -2.13 13.22
CA GLY A 433 15.50 -3.14 12.63
C GLY A 433 15.26 -3.30 11.13
N ARG A 434 13.99 -3.40 10.69
CA ARG A 434 13.65 -3.46 9.26
C ARG A 434 14.10 -2.21 8.51
N THR A 435 13.91 -1.00 9.05
CA THR A 435 14.43 0.23 8.43
C THR A 435 15.95 0.22 8.28
N ARG A 436 16.71 -0.31 9.26
CA ARG A 436 18.18 -0.45 9.10
C ARG A 436 18.55 -1.50 8.06
N ALA A 437 17.84 -2.63 8.02
CA ALA A 437 18.08 -3.69 7.05
C ALA A 437 17.81 -3.23 5.60
N SER A 438 16.66 -2.59 5.36
CA SER A 438 16.33 -2.01 4.04
C SER A 438 17.29 -0.88 3.65
N LYS A 439 17.65 0.02 4.58
CA LYS A 439 18.63 1.07 4.27
C LYS A 439 20.01 0.48 3.93
N PHE A 440 20.43 -0.60 4.59
CA PHE A 440 21.68 -1.28 4.27
C PHE A 440 21.62 -1.95 2.88
N ASP A 441 20.50 -2.58 2.52
CA ASP A 441 20.23 -3.10 1.17
C ASP A 441 20.35 -2.00 0.10
N GLU A 442 19.66 -0.87 0.32
CA GLU A 442 19.70 0.32 -0.54
C GLU A 442 21.14 0.85 -0.69
N GLN A 443 21.86 1.04 0.42
CA GLN A 443 23.23 1.57 0.41
C GLN A 443 24.22 0.62 -0.28
N LEU A 444 24.14 -0.68 -0.03
CA LEU A 444 25.03 -1.67 -0.65
C LEU A 444 24.71 -1.87 -2.14
N SER A 445 23.45 -1.74 -2.55
CA SER A 445 23.03 -1.84 -3.96
C SER A 445 23.54 -0.70 -4.86
N LEU A 446 24.05 0.37 -4.27
CA LEU A 446 24.65 1.53 -4.94
C LEU A 446 26.20 1.47 -4.96
N VAL A 447 26.81 0.38 -4.48
CA VAL A 447 28.26 0.21 -4.48
C VAL A 447 28.72 -0.40 -5.80
N GLU A 448 29.69 0.24 -6.46
CA GLU A 448 30.30 -0.22 -7.71
C GLU A 448 31.63 -0.98 -7.52
N ASP A 449 32.21 -0.90 -6.32
CA ASP A 449 33.49 -1.54 -5.94
C ASP A 449 33.34 -2.72 -4.98
N LEU A 450 34.09 -3.81 -5.20
CA LEU A 450 34.00 -5.00 -4.37
C LEU A 450 34.56 -4.77 -2.97
N GLU A 451 35.70 -4.07 -2.83
CA GLU A 451 36.31 -3.86 -1.52
C GLU A 451 35.49 -2.90 -0.66
N GLN A 452 34.92 -1.84 -1.25
CA GLN A 452 33.93 -1.00 -0.58
C GLN A 452 32.72 -1.82 -0.09
N ALA A 453 32.23 -2.79 -0.87
CA ALA A 453 31.11 -3.64 -0.47
C ALA A 453 31.47 -4.60 0.67
N LYS A 454 32.67 -5.21 0.64
CA LYS A 454 33.19 -6.06 1.73
C LYS A 454 33.33 -5.28 3.02
N ASN A 455 33.97 -4.10 2.98
CA ASN A 455 34.18 -3.25 4.15
C ASN A 455 32.83 -2.81 4.75
N MET A 456 31.89 -2.33 3.93
CA MET A 456 30.54 -1.95 4.38
C MET A 456 29.77 -3.13 4.98
N LEU A 457 30.01 -4.35 4.50
CA LEU A 457 29.41 -5.58 5.04
C LEU A 457 29.98 -5.95 6.42
N MET A 458 31.30 -5.85 6.60
CA MET A 458 31.97 -6.07 7.89
C MET A 458 31.57 -5.00 8.92
N ASP A 459 31.65 -3.72 8.58
CA ASP A 459 31.15 -2.60 9.41
C ASP A 459 29.73 -2.86 9.92
N PHE A 460 28.85 -3.34 9.02
CA PHE A 460 27.46 -3.60 9.37
C PHE A 460 27.30 -4.83 10.29
N LEU A 461 28.07 -5.89 10.03
CA LEU A 461 28.07 -7.12 10.80
C LEU A 461 28.73 -6.95 12.18
N GLU A 462 29.67 -6.04 12.35
CA GLU A 462 30.33 -5.75 13.64
C GLU A 462 29.50 -4.82 14.53
N ASP A 463 28.97 -3.70 14.01
CA ASP A 463 28.36 -2.67 14.86
C ASP A 463 27.10 -3.14 15.59
N SER A 464 27.22 -3.26 16.91
CA SER A 464 26.12 -3.53 17.85
C SER A 464 24.88 -2.63 17.67
N LYS A 465 25.03 -1.40 17.17
CA LYS A 465 23.90 -0.49 16.89
C LYS A 465 22.97 -1.02 15.79
N ASN A 466 23.48 -1.85 14.88
CA ASN A 466 22.67 -2.46 13.83
C ASN A 466 21.71 -3.52 14.40
N GLY A 467 22.08 -4.19 15.50
CA GLY A 467 21.18 -5.00 16.32
C GLY A 467 21.89 -6.07 17.14
N ASN A 468 21.12 -6.76 17.98
CA ASN A 468 21.56 -7.97 18.70
C ASN A 468 21.85 -9.12 17.72
N THR A 469 22.52 -10.16 18.19
CA THR A 469 22.92 -11.37 17.44
C THR A 469 22.02 -12.58 17.75
N HIS A 470 20.74 -12.35 18.04
CA HIS A 470 19.74 -13.40 18.29
C HIS A 470 19.37 -14.15 17.00
N PRO A 471 18.83 -15.39 17.06
CA PRO A 471 18.68 -16.26 15.89
C PRO A 471 17.98 -15.63 14.68
N HIS A 472 16.96 -14.79 14.90
CA HIS A 472 16.23 -14.13 13.83
C HIS A 472 16.45 -12.60 13.83
N SER A 473 17.62 -12.17 14.28
CA SER A 473 18.12 -10.82 14.05
C SER A 473 18.65 -10.70 12.62
N PHE A 474 18.61 -9.49 12.05
CA PHE A 474 19.14 -9.29 10.71
C PHE A 474 20.64 -9.64 10.61
N ARG A 475 21.45 -9.25 11.60
CA ARG A 475 22.89 -9.60 11.68
C ARG A 475 23.14 -11.11 11.62
N THR A 476 22.37 -11.91 12.37
CA THR A 476 22.51 -13.38 12.36
C THR A 476 22.00 -14.02 11.06
N MET A 477 20.89 -13.52 10.51
CA MET A 477 20.35 -14.02 9.25
C MET A 477 21.22 -13.67 8.04
N LEU A 478 21.87 -12.50 8.07
CA LEU A 478 22.86 -12.05 7.09
C LEU A 478 24.13 -12.92 7.15
N LEU A 479 24.73 -13.10 8.33
CA LEU A 479 25.90 -13.95 8.50
C LEU A 479 25.62 -15.40 8.10
N GLN A 480 24.43 -15.95 8.43
CA GLN A 480 24.03 -17.28 7.94
C GLN A 480 23.96 -17.31 6.40
N GLY A 481 23.38 -16.29 5.77
CA GLY A 481 23.25 -16.21 4.31
C GLY A 481 24.60 -16.20 3.58
N LEU A 482 25.61 -15.54 4.18
CA LEU A 482 26.97 -15.46 3.67
C LEU A 482 27.71 -16.79 3.82
N LEU A 483 27.74 -17.35 5.05
CA LEU A 483 28.38 -18.64 5.32
C LEU A 483 27.78 -19.78 4.46
N ALA A 484 26.45 -19.82 4.33
CA ALA A 484 25.76 -20.83 3.50
C ALA A 484 25.89 -20.61 1.99
N ALA A 485 26.50 -19.49 1.55
CA ALA A 485 26.93 -19.27 0.18
C ALA A 485 28.36 -19.75 -0.09
N ASN A 486 29.22 -19.85 0.94
CA ASN A 486 30.59 -20.36 0.85
C ASN A 486 30.64 -21.88 1.06
N ASP A 487 29.94 -22.43 2.07
CA ASP A 487 29.71 -23.88 2.23
C ASP A 487 28.19 -24.21 2.12
N PRO A 488 27.72 -24.67 0.94
CA PRO A 488 26.33 -25.10 0.76
C PRO A 488 25.94 -26.39 1.50
N HIS A 489 26.93 -27.17 1.96
CA HIS A 489 26.76 -28.48 2.60
C HIS A 489 26.66 -28.38 4.13
N HIS A 490 27.43 -27.49 4.78
CA HIS A 490 27.26 -27.19 6.22
C HIS A 490 26.30 -26.01 6.46
N LYS A 491 25.00 -26.28 6.35
CA LYS A 491 23.95 -25.32 6.75
C LYS A 491 23.86 -25.18 8.28
N LYS A 492 24.81 -24.44 8.86
CA LYS A 492 24.80 -23.90 10.24
C LYS A 492 23.42 -23.23 10.47
N ASP A 493 22.62 -23.74 11.42
CA ASP A 493 21.26 -23.20 11.66
C ASP A 493 21.30 -21.84 12.37
N LEU A 494 20.20 -21.06 12.33
CA LEU A 494 20.14 -19.73 12.93
C LEU A 494 20.41 -19.71 14.44
N LYS A 495 20.12 -20.79 15.17
CA LYS A 495 20.41 -20.92 16.60
C LYS A 495 21.90 -21.22 16.84
N TYR A 496 22.53 -22.01 15.98
CA TYR A 496 23.97 -22.21 15.96
C TYR A 496 24.71 -20.91 15.61
N VAL A 497 24.30 -20.21 14.54
CA VAL A 497 24.93 -18.94 14.12
C VAL A 497 24.77 -17.87 15.19
N SER A 498 23.62 -17.80 15.87
CA SER A 498 23.43 -16.90 17.02
C SER A 498 24.33 -17.23 18.21
N LYS A 499 24.51 -18.53 18.54
CA LYS A 499 25.30 -18.94 19.70
C LYS A 499 26.80 -18.66 19.50
N ASN A 500 27.30 -18.85 18.29
CA ASN A 500 28.73 -18.79 17.98
C ASN A 500 29.10 -17.53 17.15
N TYR A 501 28.27 -16.47 17.21
CA TYR A 501 28.29 -15.37 16.23
C TYR A 501 29.66 -14.70 16.04
N SER A 502 30.41 -14.42 17.11
CA SER A 502 31.73 -13.77 17.01
C SER A 502 32.75 -14.66 16.27
N VAL A 503 32.90 -15.91 16.71
CA VAL A 503 33.80 -16.88 16.06
C VAL A 503 33.43 -17.09 14.59
N LEU A 504 32.14 -17.09 14.27
CA LEU A 504 31.65 -17.22 12.88
C LEU A 504 31.81 -15.95 12.04
N LEU A 505 32.01 -14.79 12.67
CA LEU A 505 32.32 -13.53 12.01
C LEU A 505 33.83 -13.40 11.80
N GLU A 506 34.63 -13.85 12.76
CA GLU A 506 36.09 -14.01 12.67
C GLU A 506 36.45 -15.01 11.53
N GLU A 507 35.86 -16.22 11.53
CA GLU A 507 35.94 -17.20 10.42
C GLU A 507 35.62 -16.56 9.05
N PHE A 508 34.59 -15.71 8.99
CA PHE A 508 34.16 -15.08 7.75
C PHE A 508 35.05 -13.90 7.33
N GLN A 509 35.67 -13.20 8.28
CA GLN A 509 36.59 -12.10 8.00
C GLN A 509 37.86 -12.60 7.31
N GLU A 510 38.42 -13.72 7.80
CA GLU A 510 39.56 -14.42 7.20
C GLU A 510 39.24 -14.96 5.78
N GLU A 511 38.00 -15.39 5.52
CA GLU A 511 37.55 -15.79 4.17
C GLU A 511 37.32 -14.59 3.22
N LEU A 512 36.84 -13.46 3.72
CA LEU A 512 36.42 -12.31 2.91
C LEU A 512 37.58 -11.37 2.56
N ILE A 513 38.55 -11.24 3.48
CA ILE A 513 39.77 -10.45 3.35
C ILE A 513 40.97 -11.38 3.58
N PRO A 514 41.46 -12.07 2.54
CA PRO A 514 42.69 -12.85 2.64
C PRO A 514 43.86 -11.93 2.98
N ASP A 515 44.65 -12.27 4.01
CA ASP A 515 45.81 -11.47 4.44
C ASP A 515 46.92 -11.44 3.36
N GLU A 516 46.90 -10.41 2.50
CA GLU A 516 48.07 -9.99 1.71
C GLU A 516 49.14 -9.32 2.60
N LEU A 517 49.52 -9.92 3.75
CA LEU A 517 50.62 -9.42 4.57
C LEU A 517 51.34 -10.45 5.48
N VAL A 518 51.59 -11.66 4.96
CA VAL A 518 52.65 -12.54 5.51
C VAL A 518 53.89 -12.57 4.60
N ILE A 519 54.48 -11.39 4.39
CA ILE A 519 55.90 -11.28 4.03
C ILE A 519 56.68 -11.19 5.35
N SER A 520 57.15 -12.33 5.83
CA SER A 520 57.96 -12.44 7.04
C SER A 520 59.44 -12.11 6.75
N LEU A 521 59.91 -10.97 7.32
CA LEU A 521 61.30 -10.54 7.49
C LEU A 521 62.24 -10.60 6.26
#